data_AF-A0A7L1P2H6-F1
#
_entry.id   AF-A0A7L1P2H6-F1
#
_cell.length_a   1.000
_cell.length_b   1.000
_cell.length_c   1.000
_cell.angle_alpha   90.00
_cell.angle_beta   90.00
_cell.angle_gamma   90.00
#
_symmetry.space_group_name_H-M   'P 1'
#
loop_
_entity.id
_entity.type
_entity.pdbx_description
1 polymer ?
#
loop_
_entity_poly.entity_id
_entity_poly.type
_entity_poly.pdbx_seq_one_letter_code
_entity_poly.pdbx_strand_id
1 'polypeptide(L)'
;RLEDLRVKLENEGLVNISYLVVNHQGAYSQKKIHRLKESVSDYITVYQQDAQQADVWATLNGNKDDFLIYDRCGRLVYHLGLPYSFLTFPYVEESIKIAYCENKCGNCSYTEPDIDGVCENITKKADERLEVVEPRPSGQHSHHQNLRRHRNHH
;
A
#
# COMPACT_ATOMS: atom_id res chain seq x y z
N ARG A 1 -4.78 9.45 -7.09
CA ARG A 1 -6.07 8.72 -7.18
C ARG A 1 -5.76 7.25 -7.45
N LEU A 2 -6.72 6.33 -7.27
CA LEU A 2 -6.46 4.89 -7.46
C LEU A 2 -6.05 4.56 -8.91
N GLU A 3 -6.65 5.25 -9.88
CA GLU A 3 -6.28 5.11 -11.29
C GLU A 3 -4.82 5.53 -11.56
N ASP A 4 -4.37 6.63 -10.96
CA ASP A 4 -2.99 7.09 -11.12
C ASP A 4 -1.99 6.04 -10.61
N LEU A 5 -2.31 5.36 -9.50
CA LEU A 5 -1.51 4.26 -8.96
C LEU A 5 -1.50 3.06 -9.92
N ARG A 6 -2.66 2.68 -10.47
CA ARG A 6 -2.78 1.58 -11.44
C ARG A 6 -1.90 1.83 -12.67
N VAL A 7 -2.08 2.99 -13.31
CA VAL A 7 -1.32 3.39 -14.50
C VAL A 7 0.17 3.46 -14.21
N LYS A 8 0.55 3.96 -13.04
CA LYS A 8 1.96 4.00 -12.62
C LYS A 8 2.57 2.60 -12.53
N LEU A 9 1.91 1.67 -11.86
CA LEU A 9 2.42 0.30 -11.70
C LEU A 9 2.51 -0.44 -13.05
N GLU A 10 1.52 -0.26 -13.92
CA GLU A 10 1.52 -0.83 -15.27
C GLU A 10 2.69 -0.27 -16.12
N ASN A 11 2.93 1.04 -16.07
CA ASN A 11 4.07 1.68 -16.75
C ASN A 11 5.43 1.23 -16.19
N GLU A 12 5.48 0.76 -14.94
CA GLU A 12 6.67 0.17 -14.33
C GLU A 12 6.83 -1.33 -14.65
N GLY A 13 5.92 -1.91 -15.42
CA GLY A 13 5.96 -3.31 -15.85
C GLY A 13 5.28 -4.30 -14.89
N LEU A 14 4.62 -3.81 -13.82
CA LEU A 14 3.81 -4.66 -12.95
C LEU A 14 2.43 -4.84 -13.57
N VAL A 15 2.33 -5.84 -14.44
CA VAL A 15 1.10 -6.22 -15.14
C VAL A 15 0.29 -7.23 -14.35
N ASN A 16 -0.93 -7.56 -14.80
CA ASN A 16 -1.79 -8.58 -14.17
C ASN A 16 -2.21 -8.29 -12.71
N ILE A 17 -2.15 -7.02 -12.28
CA ILE A 17 -2.73 -6.60 -11.00
C ILE A 17 -4.22 -6.29 -11.20
N SER A 18 -5.09 -6.93 -10.41
CA SER A 18 -6.53 -6.67 -10.41
C SER A 18 -6.92 -5.73 -9.28
N TYR A 19 -7.81 -4.78 -9.58
CA TYR A 19 -8.28 -3.77 -8.62
C TYR A 19 -9.78 -3.91 -8.40
N LEU A 20 -10.18 -4.00 -7.14
CA LEU A 20 -11.56 -4.14 -6.72
C LEU A 20 -11.89 -3.13 -5.62
N VAL A 21 -12.93 -2.34 -5.84
CA VAL A 21 -13.52 -1.46 -4.82
C VAL A 21 -14.83 -2.07 -4.36
N VAL A 22 -14.95 -2.36 -3.06
CA VAL A 22 -16.15 -2.96 -2.46
C VAL A 22 -16.99 -1.87 -1.80
N ASN A 23 -18.13 -1.53 -2.39
CA ASN A 23 -19.09 -0.61 -1.77
C ASN A 23 -19.86 -1.33 -0.64
N HIS A 24 -20.03 -0.64 0.49
CA HIS A 24 -20.72 -1.18 1.66
C HIS A 24 -22.20 -1.48 1.36
N GLN A 25 -22.80 -2.49 2.03
CA GLN A 25 -24.18 -2.91 1.75
C GLN A 25 -25.27 -1.93 2.23
N GLY A 26 -24.93 -0.96 3.07
CA GLY A 26 -25.89 -0.02 3.63
C GLY A 26 -26.61 0.83 2.58
N ALA A 27 -27.90 1.13 2.81
CA ALA A 27 -28.77 1.85 1.87
C ALA A 27 -28.20 3.20 1.40
N TYR A 28 -27.45 3.89 2.27
CA TYR A 28 -26.78 5.14 1.90
C TYR A 28 -25.68 4.94 0.85
N SER A 29 -24.85 3.90 1.03
CA SER A 29 -23.78 3.55 0.11
C SER A 29 -24.33 3.07 -1.22
N GLN A 30 -25.38 2.24 -1.20
CA GLN A 30 -26.07 1.78 -2.42
C GLN A 30 -26.59 2.94 -3.27
N LYS A 31 -27.23 3.94 -2.66
CA LYS A 31 -27.70 5.14 -3.39
C LYS A 31 -26.56 5.93 -4.06
N LYS A 32 -25.32 5.76 -3.61
CA LYS A 32 -24.13 6.48 -4.08
C LYS A 32 -23.22 5.67 -4.99
N ILE A 33 -23.56 4.42 -5.31
CA ILE A 33 -22.75 3.54 -6.18
C ILE A 33 -22.39 4.19 -7.52
N HIS A 34 -23.28 4.99 -8.11
CA HIS A 34 -23.03 5.70 -9.36
C HIS A 34 -21.83 6.65 -9.25
N ARG A 35 -21.76 7.44 -8.17
CA ARG A 35 -20.63 8.36 -7.93
C ARG A 35 -19.32 7.61 -7.72
N LEU A 36 -19.39 6.45 -7.07
CA LEU A 36 -18.21 5.61 -6.86
C LEU A 36 -17.70 5.07 -8.20
N LYS A 37 -18.59 4.57 -9.06
CA LYS A 37 -18.25 4.13 -10.43
C LYS A 37 -17.67 5.26 -11.27
N GLU A 38 -18.24 6.45 -11.22
CA GLU A 38 -17.73 7.64 -11.92
C GLU A 38 -16.36 8.12 -11.41
N SER A 39 -15.97 7.72 -10.18
CA SER A 39 -14.71 8.15 -9.57
C SER A 39 -13.50 7.28 -9.93
N VAL A 40 -13.72 6.17 -10.62
CA VAL A 40 -12.69 5.21 -11.06
C VAL A 40 -12.83 4.92 -12.55
N SER A 41 -11.79 4.35 -13.16
CA SER A 41 -11.82 3.94 -14.57
C SER A 41 -12.54 2.59 -14.75
N ASP A 42 -12.85 2.24 -16.00
CA ASP A 42 -13.44 0.93 -16.36
C ASP A 42 -12.51 -0.27 -16.06
N TYR A 43 -11.21 -0.01 -15.80
CA TYR A 43 -10.24 -1.04 -15.41
C TYR A 43 -10.31 -1.40 -13.91
N ILE A 44 -11.09 -0.66 -13.12
CA ILE A 44 -11.27 -0.90 -11.69
C ILE A 44 -12.69 -1.40 -11.47
N THR A 45 -12.81 -2.64 -11.00
CA THR A 45 -14.12 -3.22 -10.72
C THR A 45 -14.70 -2.56 -9.47
N VAL A 46 -15.96 -2.12 -9.55
CA VAL A 46 -16.72 -1.63 -8.39
C VAL A 46 -17.83 -2.63 -8.07
N TYR A 47 -17.66 -3.34 -6.95
CA TYR A 47 -18.62 -4.31 -6.45
C TYR A 47 -19.57 -3.67 -5.43
N GLN A 48 -20.87 -3.84 -5.63
CA GLN A 48 -21.88 -3.45 -4.64
C GLN A 48 -22.32 -4.67 -3.86
N GLN A 49 -22.11 -4.67 -2.54
CA GLN A 49 -22.67 -5.70 -1.67
C GLN A 49 -24.20 -5.60 -1.61
N ASP A 50 -24.88 -6.74 -1.66
CA ASP A 50 -26.33 -6.82 -1.45
C ASP A 50 -26.70 -6.55 0.02
N ALA A 51 -27.90 -5.99 0.24
CA ALA A 51 -28.32 -5.54 1.57
C ALA A 51 -28.39 -6.69 2.61
N GLN A 52 -28.64 -7.92 2.15
CA GLN A 52 -28.76 -9.13 2.97
C GLN A 52 -27.49 -9.98 3.00
N GLN A 53 -26.47 -9.62 2.22
CA GLN A 53 -25.18 -10.31 2.22
C GLN A 53 -24.47 -10.07 3.56
N ALA A 54 -23.67 -11.05 4.00
CA ALA A 54 -22.72 -10.84 5.08
C ALA A 54 -21.77 -9.69 4.73
N ASP A 55 -21.50 -8.79 5.69
CA ASP A 55 -20.61 -7.65 5.48
C ASP A 55 -19.17 -8.13 5.26
N VAL A 56 -18.70 -7.94 4.02
CA VAL A 56 -17.32 -8.23 3.61
C VAL A 56 -16.33 -7.45 4.46
N TRP A 57 -16.65 -6.19 4.82
CA TRP A 57 -15.75 -5.36 5.61
C TRP A 57 -15.62 -5.88 7.04
N ALA A 58 -16.74 -6.25 7.68
CA ALA A 58 -16.69 -6.90 8.99
C ALA A 58 -15.96 -8.25 8.95
N THR A 59 -16.18 -9.05 7.89
CA THR A 59 -15.55 -10.37 7.72
C THR A 59 -14.03 -10.27 7.58
N LEU A 60 -13.55 -9.27 6.83
CA LEU A 60 -12.13 -9.04 6.59
C LEU A 60 -11.49 -8.12 7.65
N ASN A 61 -12.25 -7.75 8.68
CA ASN A 61 -11.85 -6.79 9.71
C ASN A 61 -11.33 -5.46 9.13
N GLY A 62 -11.90 -5.03 8.00
CA GLY A 62 -11.54 -3.82 7.27
C GLY A 62 -12.47 -2.65 7.56
N ASN A 63 -11.96 -1.44 7.35
CA ASN A 63 -12.69 -0.19 7.49
C ASN A 63 -12.79 0.55 6.15
N LYS A 64 -13.58 1.64 6.15
CA LYS A 64 -13.65 2.56 5.02
C LYS A 64 -12.25 3.08 4.66
N ASP A 65 -11.95 3.06 3.37
CA ASP A 65 -10.67 3.49 2.79
C ASP A 65 -9.47 2.60 3.15
N ASP A 66 -9.68 1.41 3.71
CA ASP A 66 -8.60 0.43 3.90
C ASP A 66 -8.23 -0.25 2.56
N PHE A 67 -6.95 -0.60 2.41
CA PHE A 67 -6.46 -1.48 1.35
C PHE A 67 -6.16 -2.87 1.90
N LEU A 68 -6.72 -3.89 1.27
CA LEU A 68 -6.43 -5.29 1.52
C LEU A 68 -5.71 -5.83 0.28
N ILE A 69 -4.40 -6.08 0.40
CA ILE A 69 -3.54 -6.48 -0.71
C ILE A 69 -3.29 -7.96 -0.60
N TYR A 70 -3.72 -8.69 -1.64
CA TYR A 70 -3.53 -10.12 -1.77
C TYR A 70 -2.41 -10.41 -2.76
N ASP A 71 -1.60 -11.42 -2.47
CA ASP A 71 -0.61 -11.92 -3.42
C ASP A 71 -1.25 -12.81 -4.50
N ARG A 72 -0.44 -13.23 -5.47
CA ARG A 72 -0.83 -14.16 -6.54
C ARG A 72 -1.30 -15.54 -6.04
N CYS A 73 -1.04 -15.89 -4.78
CA CYS A 73 -1.51 -17.10 -4.14
C CYS A 73 -2.81 -16.89 -3.33
N GLY A 74 -3.42 -15.71 -3.43
CA GLY A 74 -4.69 -15.39 -2.77
C GLY A 74 -4.55 -15.19 -1.26
N ARG A 75 -3.34 -14.94 -0.74
CA ARG A 75 -3.12 -14.66 0.68
C ARG A 75 -3.10 -13.17 0.93
N LEU A 76 -3.74 -12.74 2.01
CA LEU A 76 -3.67 -11.36 2.47
C LEU A 76 -2.25 -11.08 3.00
N VAL A 77 -1.50 -10.20 2.31
CA VAL A 77 -0.13 -9.84 2.70
C VAL A 77 -0.10 -8.51 3.44
N TYR A 78 -0.94 -7.56 3.02
CA TYR A 78 -1.05 -6.26 3.69
C TYR A 78 -2.49 -5.87 3.93
N HIS A 79 -2.73 -5.32 5.12
CA HIS A 79 -3.94 -4.59 5.48
C HIS A 79 -3.53 -3.19 5.92
N LEU A 80 -3.82 -2.19 5.08
CA LEU A 80 -3.44 -0.81 5.31
C LEU A 80 -4.68 0.02 5.60
N GLY A 81 -4.84 0.44 6.85
CA GLY A 81 -5.82 1.46 7.22
C GLY A 81 -5.21 2.85 7.27
N LEU A 82 -6.03 3.83 7.63
CA LEU A 82 -5.55 5.20 7.84
C LEU A 82 -4.46 5.25 8.95
N PRO A 83 -3.40 6.07 8.79
CA PRO A 83 -3.14 6.99 7.67
C PRO A 83 -2.40 6.36 6.48
N TYR A 84 -2.02 5.08 6.56
CA TYR A 84 -1.20 4.39 5.55
C TYR A 84 -1.95 4.13 4.24
N SER A 85 -3.28 4.15 4.26
CA SER A 85 -4.10 4.02 3.05
C SER A 85 -4.20 5.30 2.21
N PHE A 86 -3.66 6.43 2.66
CA PHE A 86 -3.64 7.63 1.84
C PHE A 86 -2.69 7.45 0.63
N LEU A 87 -3.28 7.43 -0.57
CA LEU A 87 -2.58 7.29 -1.85
C LEU A 87 -1.61 8.44 -2.19
N THR A 88 -1.54 9.49 -1.37
CA THR A 88 -0.51 10.53 -1.48
C THR A 88 0.84 10.08 -0.91
N PHE A 89 0.84 9.04 -0.07
CA PHE A 89 2.04 8.43 0.52
C PHE A 89 2.37 7.11 -0.19
N PRO A 90 3.63 6.64 -0.12
CA PRO A 90 4.07 5.49 -0.90
C PRO A 90 3.60 4.14 -0.36
N TYR A 91 3.00 4.08 0.82
CA TYR A 91 2.75 2.81 1.52
C TYR A 91 1.94 1.79 0.72
N VAL A 92 0.86 2.22 0.07
CA VAL A 92 0.03 1.33 -0.77
C VAL A 92 0.82 0.85 -1.99
N GLU A 93 1.55 1.77 -2.65
CA GLU A 93 2.38 1.44 -3.80
C GLU A 93 3.49 0.45 -3.46
N GLU A 94 4.24 0.71 -2.38
CA GLU A 94 5.33 -0.14 -1.91
C GLU A 94 4.82 -1.51 -1.47
N SER A 95 3.69 -1.56 -0.76
CA SER A 95 3.08 -2.83 -0.35
C SER A 95 2.64 -3.68 -1.54
N ILE A 96 2.10 -3.06 -2.60
CA ILE A 96 1.77 -3.76 -3.85
C ILE A 96 3.05 -4.28 -4.51
N LYS A 97 4.10 -3.46 -4.62
CA LYS A 97 5.39 -3.87 -5.21
C LYS A 97 6.02 -5.05 -4.47
N ILE A 98 6.01 -5.00 -3.14
CA ILE A 98 6.52 -6.10 -2.31
C ILE A 98 5.67 -7.35 -2.51
N ALA A 99 4.34 -7.26 -2.43
CA ALA A 99 3.44 -8.40 -2.61
C ALA A 99 3.54 -9.02 -4.03
N TYR A 100 3.78 -8.19 -5.04
CA TYR A 100 3.98 -8.63 -6.43
C TYR A 100 5.28 -9.44 -6.57
N CYS A 101 6.36 -8.94 -5.98
CA CYS A 101 7.70 -9.50 -6.13
C CYS A 101 8.05 -10.60 -5.12
N GLU A 102 7.26 -10.79 -4.07
CA GLU A 102 7.57 -11.82 -3.09
C GLU A 102 7.33 -13.23 -3.65
N ASN A 103 8.39 -14.05 -3.64
CA ASN A 103 8.34 -15.46 -4.01
C ASN A 103 7.85 -16.35 -2.85
N LYS A 104 6.67 -16.04 -2.31
CA LYS A 104 6.17 -16.70 -1.10
C LYS A 104 5.11 -17.77 -1.32
N CYS A 105 4.81 -18.20 -2.54
CA CYS A 105 3.77 -19.20 -2.81
C CYS A 105 4.02 -20.62 -2.23
N GLY A 106 4.87 -20.77 -1.21
CA GLY A 106 5.23 -22.06 -0.64
C GLY A 106 5.91 -22.96 -1.67
N ASN A 107 5.80 -24.28 -1.50
CA ASN A 107 6.33 -25.27 -2.46
C ASN A 107 5.42 -25.38 -3.71
N CYS A 108 5.10 -24.26 -4.36
CA CYS A 108 4.39 -24.27 -5.63
C CYS A 108 5.38 -24.51 -6.78
N SER A 109 5.04 -25.45 -7.68
CA SER A 109 5.83 -25.75 -8.88
C SER A 109 5.65 -24.74 -10.02
N TYR A 110 4.76 -23.76 -9.84
CA TYR A 110 4.45 -22.74 -10.84
C TYR A 110 5.24 -21.48 -10.53
N THR A 111 6.32 -21.28 -11.27
CA THR A 111 7.10 -20.04 -11.32
C THR A 111 6.84 -19.40 -12.67
N GLU A 112 6.23 -18.21 -12.70
CA GLU A 112 6.17 -17.41 -13.93
C GLU A 112 7.55 -16.79 -14.16
N PRO A 113 8.26 -17.14 -15.24
CA PRO A 113 9.65 -16.73 -15.45
C PRO A 113 9.83 -15.25 -15.84
N ASP A 114 8.74 -14.51 -16.09
CA ASP A 114 8.78 -13.13 -16.63
C ASP A 114 8.68 -12.03 -15.55
N ILE A 115 8.43 -12.40 -14.30
CA ILE A 115 8.31 -11.44 -13.17
C ILE A 115 9.69 -11.07 -12.60
N ASP A 116 10.68 -11.95 -12.75
CA ASP A 116 11.99 -11.85 -12.08
C ASP A 116 12.75 -10.57 -12.48
N GLY A 117 12.77 -10.20 -13.77
CA GLY A 117 13.49 -9.01 -14.24
C GLY A 117 12.90 -7.68 -13.77
N VAL A 118 11.56 -7.58 -13.68
CA VAL A 118 10.88 -6.39 -13.16
C VAL A 118 11.17 -6.25 -11.66
N CYS A 119 11.11 -7.36 -10.93
CA CYS A 119 11.31 -7.38 -9.49
C CYS A 119 12.75 -7.09 -9.08
N GLU A 120 13.75 -7.59 -9.81
CA GLU A 120 15.15 -7.20 -9.57
C GLU A 120 15.37 -5.69 -9.70
N ASN A 121 14.75 -5.05 -10.68
CA ASN A 121 14.87 -3.60 -10.88
C ASN A 121 14.19 -2.80 -9.77
N ILE A 122 13.06 -3.29 -9.24
CA ILE A 122 12.38 -2.67 -8.10
C ILE A 122 13.24 -2.78 -6.84
N THR A 123 13.81 -3.95 -6.57
CA THR A 123 14.70 -4.16 -5.41
C THR A 123 15.92 -3.24 -5.48
N LYS A 124 16.61 -3.16 -6.63
CA LYS A 124 17.76 -2.26 -6.82
C LYS A 124 17.41 -0.79 -6.55
N LYS A 125 16.26 -0.32 -7.06
CA LYS A 125 15.78 1.05 -6.80
C LYS A 125 15.42 1.31 -5.33
N ALA A 126 14.97 0.29 -4.61
CA ALA A 126 14.69 0.41 -3.18
C ALA A 126 16.00 0.55 -2.39
N ASP A 127 17.02 -0.26 -2.71
CA ASP A 127 18.33 -0.20 -2.08
C ASP A 127 19.02 1.16 -2.32
N GLU A 128 18.99 1.67 -3.56
CA GLU A 128 19.51 3.00 -3.90
C GLU A 128 18.82 4.13 -3.09
N ARG A 129 17.51 4.02 -2.85
CA ARG A 129 16.78 5.00 -2.03
C ARG A 129 17.17 4.93 -0.56
N LEU A 130 17.47 3.74 -0.05
CA LEU A 130 17.94 3.56 1.33
C LEU A 130 19.36 4.12 1.51
N GLU A 131 20.25 3.92 0.53
CA GLU A 131 21.60 4.50 0.53
C GLU A 131 21.61 6.04 0.48
N VAL A 132 20.63 6.66 -0.18
CA VAL A 132 20.48 8.13 -0.22
C VAL A 132 19.96 8.69 1.11
N VAL A 133 19.25 7.88 1.90
CA VAL A 133 18.67 8.27 3.20
C VAL A 133 19.62 8.01 4.36
N GLU A 134 20.62 7.13 4.21
CA GLU A 134 21.69 6.95 5.19
C GLU A 134 22.44 8.28 5.41
N PRO A 135 22.42 8.86 6.63
CA PRO A 135 23.15 10.08 6.91
C PRO A 135 24.65 9.77 6.79
N ARG A 136 25.34 10.47 5.88
CA ARG A 136 26.81 10.53 5.87
C ARG A 136 27.27 10.85 7.30
N PRO A 137 28.25 10.14 7.88
CA PRO A 137 28.75 10.45 9.21
C PRO A 137 29.46 11.82 9.15
N SER A 138 28.72 12.89 9.43
CA SER A 138 29.27 14.22 9.66
C SER A 138 30.01 14.18 10.98
N GLY A 139 31.33 14.29 10.88
CA GLY A 139 32.24 14.25 12.00
C GLY A 139 32.00 15.34 13.05
N GLN A 140 32.33 14.96 14.28
CA GLN A 140 32.79 15.79 15.39
C GLN A 140 31.94 17.03 15.73
N HIS A 141 31.05 16.86 16.72
CA HIS A 141 30.72 17.95 17.63
C HIS A 141 31.20 17.60 19.04
N SER A 142 32.27 18.29 19.45
CA SER A 142 32.79 18.25 20.81
C SER A 142 31.73 18.67 21.83
N HIS A 143 31.51 17.82 22.82
CA HIS A 143 30.81 18.16 24.04
C HIS A 143 31.59 19.24 24.81
N HIS A 144 31.01 20.42 24.96
CA HIS A 144 31.36 21.31 26.08
C HIS A 144 30.21 21.33 27.08
N GLN A 145 30.38 20.56 28.14
CA GLN A 145 29.69 20.77 29.39
C GLN A 145 30.10 22.16 29.93
N ASN A 146 29.12 22.97 30.30
CA ASN A 146 29.31 23.99 31.32
C ASN A 146 28.12 23.96 32.27
N LEU A 147 28.33 23.22 33.36
CA LEU A 147 27.61 23.42 34.61
C LEU A 147 27.96 24.81 35.13
N ARG A 148 26.96 25.70 35.30
CA ARG A 148 26.96 26.65 36.43
C ARG A 148 25.56 26.86 36.99
N ARG A 149 25.50 26.61 38.30
CA ARG A 149 24.40 26.73 39.26
C ARG A 149 23.91 28.18 39.47
N HIS A 150 22.65 28.25 39.93
CA HIS A 150 22.08 29.04 41.05
C HIS A 150 21.06 30.17 40.76
N ARG A 151 19.94 30.04 41.52
CA ARG A 151 19.05 31.08 42.11
C ARG A 151 18.10 31.80 41.16
N ASN A 152 16.87 32.19 41.51
CA ASN A 152 16.03 32.05 42.72
C ASN A 152 14.58 32.41 42.32
N HIS A 153 13.64 32.04 43.18
CA HIS A 153 12.25 32.50 43.28
C HIS A 153 11.94 33.93 42.78
N HIS A 154 10.83 34.09 42.06
CA HIS A 154 9.58 34.67 42.56
C HIS A 154 8.40 34.29 41.67
#